data_AF-A0A1J3FNV5-F1
#
_entry.id   AF-A0A1J3FNV5-F1
#
_cell.length_a   1.000
_cell.length_b   1.000
_cell.length_c   1.000
_cell.angle_alpha   90.00
_cell.angle_beta   90.00
_cell.angle_gamma   90.00
#
_symmetry.space_group_name_H-M   'P 1'
#
loop_
_entity.id
_entity.type
_entity.pdbx_description
1 polymer ?
#
loop_
_entity_poly.entity_id
_entity_poly.type
_entity_poly.pdbx_seq_one_letter_code
_entity_poly.pdbx_strand_id
1 'polypeptide(L)'
;PSAENWRHVETLCTFLKPLFEAVSTLRVNENPSAVTFFHEVWKTQSDLSRAIAGEDPYAAGIAKAMKEKVDKYWRECSLVLAMAVVMDPRFK
;
A
#
# COMPACT_ATOMS: atom_id res chain seq x y z
N PRO A 1 -21.26 20.53 8.23
CA PRO A 1 -20.75 19.19 7.87
C PRO A 1 -21.51 18.14 8.69
N SER A 2 -22.05 17.08 8.08
CA SER A 2 -22.80 16.04 8.82
C SER A 2 -21.85 15.13 9.60
N ALA A 3 -22.33 14.53 10.70
CA ALA A 3 -21.57 13.56 11.48
C ALA A 3 -21.15 12.33 10.64
N GLU A 4 -21.95 11.99 9.63
CA GLU A 4 -21.68 10.90 8.71
C GLU A 4 -20.48 11.17 7.79
N ASN A 5 -20.33 12.40 7.29
CA ASN A 5 -19.17 12.81 6.50
C ASN A 5 -17.87 12.76 7.32
N TRP A 6 -17.94 13.08 8.62
CA TRP A 6 -16.78 12.97 9.51
C TRP A 6 -16.38 11.51 9.76
N ARG A 7 -17.34 10.60 9.94
CA ARG A 7 -17.05 9.15 9.99
C ARG A 7 -16.36 8.66 8.73
N HIS A 8 -16.85 9.05 7.56
CA HIS A 8 -16.24 8.69 6.27
C HIS A 8 -14.80 9.20 6.14
N VAL A 9 -14.51 10.43 6.58
CA VAL A 9 -13.15 10.99 6.57
C VAL A 9 -12.24 10.27 7.56
N GLU A 10 -12.74 9.91 8.74
CA GLU A 10 -11.97 9.16 9.75
C GLU A 10 -11.62 7.74 9.25
N THR A 11 -12.58 7.05 8.62
CA THR A 11 -12.35 5.78 7.93
C THR A 11 -11.28 5.93 6.84
N LEU A 12 -11.39 6.95 5.99
CA LEU A 12 -10.42 7.24 4.93
C LEU A 12 -9.02 7.53 5.49
N CYS A 13 -8.90 8.35 6.53
CA CYS A 13 -7.63 8.62 7.20
C CYS A 13 -7.00 7.36 7.78
N THR A 14 -7.81 6.46 8.34
CA THR A 14 -7.35 5.18 8.88
C THR A 14 -6.74 4.30 7.79
N PHE A 15 -7.28 4.32 6.56
CA PHE A 15 -6.69 3.61 5.42
C PHE A 15 -5.50 4.32 4.79
N LEU A 16 -5.51 5.64 4.74
CA LEU A 16 -4.41 6.45 4.18
C LEU A 16 -3.16 6.41 5.06
N LYS A 17 -3.32 6.27 6.38
CA LYS A 17 -2.22 6.31 7.34
C LYS A 17 -1.13 5.25 7.10
N PRO A 18 -1.44 3.95 6.97
CA PRO A 18 -0.41 2.94 6.67
C PRO A 18 0.26 3.16 5.31
N LEU A 19 -0.47 3.64 4.30
CA LEU A 19 0.09 4.03 2.99
C LEU A 19 1.06 5.21 3.11
N PHE A 20 0.69 6.22 3.89
CA PHE A 20 1.55 7.38 4.14
C PHE A 20 2.80 6.99 4.91
N GLU A 21 2.69 6.09 5.90
CA GLU A 21 3.83 5.56 6.64
C GLU A 21 4.75 4.72 5.75
N ALA A 22 4.20 3.89 4.86
CA ALA A 22 4.94 3.15 3.85
C ALA A 22 5.74 4.10 2.94
N VAL A 23 5.08 5.10 2.35
CA VAL A 23 5.74 6.09 1.48
C VAL A 23 6.76 6.93 2.25
N SER A 24 6.48 7.28 3.50
CA SER A 24 7.41 8.03 4.35
C SER A 24 8.65 7.19 4.67
N THR A 25 8.49 5.90 4.98
CA THR A 25 9.61 4.96 5.20
C THR A 25 10.48 4.82 3.96
N LEU A 26 9.86 4.73 2.78
CA LEU A 26 10.56 4.67 1.50
C LEU A 26 11.26 5.98 1.14
N ARG A 27 10.75 7.12 1.60
CA ARG A 27 11.32 8.45 1.36
C ARG A 27 12.41 8.83 2.35
N VAL A 28 12.36 8.31 3.58
CA VAL A 28 13.38 8.50 4.63
C VAL A 28 14.61 7.64 4.36
N ASN A 29 14.45 6.45 3.77
CA ASN A 29 15.58 5.76 3.17
C ASN A 29 15.94 6.46 1.86
N GLU A 30 17.05 7.19 1.79
CA GLU A 30 17.50 7.84 0.54
C GLU A 30 17.76 6.83 -0.60
N ASN A 31 17.88 5.54 -0.29
CA ASN A 31 17.96 4.47 -1.28
C ASN A 31 17.41 3.14 -0.71
N PRO A 32 16.07 2.96 -0.62
CA PRO A 32 15.51 1.73 -0.08
C PRO A 32 15.91 0.57 -1.00
N SER A 33 16.39 -0.53 -0.43
CA SER A 33 16.68 -1.71 -1.24
C SER A 33 15.40 -2.20 -1.93
N ALA A 34 15.56 -2.83 -3.10
CA ALA A 34 14.42 -3.38 -3.86
C ALA A 34 13.58 -4.34 -3.00
N VAL A 35 14.23 -5.06 -2.08
CA VAL A 35 13.59 -5.89 -1.05
C VAL A 35 12.66 -5.11 -0.14
N THR A 36 13.14 -4.00 0.44
CA THR A 36 12.34 -3.17 1.33
C THR A 36 11.15 -2.57 0.60
N PHE A 37 11.36 -2.13 -0.64
CA PHE A 37 10.28 -1.64 -1.50
C PHE A 37 9.25 -2.74 -1.81
N PHE A 38 9.71 -3.94 -2.19
CA PHE A 38 8.84 -5.08 -2.46
C PHE A 38 8.00 -5.45 -1.23
N HIS A 39 8.64 -5.53 -0.06
CA HIS A 39 7.97 -5.88 1.19
C HIS A 39 6.90 -4.85 1.59
N GLU A 40 7.21 -3.55 1.46
CA GLU A 40 6.27 -2.50 1.84
C GLU A 40 5.07 -2.44 0.89
N VAL A 41 5.29 -2.64 -0.41
CA VAL A 41 4.18 -2.71 -1.39
C VAL A 41 3.33 -3.96 -1.17
N TRP A 42 3.95 -5.12 -0.93
CA TRP A 42 3.23 -6.36 -0.65
C TRP A 42 2.36 -6.25 0.60
N LYS A 43 2.93 -5.71 1.69
CA LYS A 43 2.21 -5.43 2.93
C LYS A 43 1.01 -4.51 2.70
N THR A 44 1.22 -3.42 1.95
CA THR A 44 0.14 -2.48 1.58
C THR A 44 -0.98 -3.17 0.80
N GLN A 45 -0.65 -4.02 -0.18
CA GLN A 45 -1.66 -4.79 -0.92
C GLN A 45 -2.42 -5.80 -0.05
N SER A 46 -1.73 -6.42 0.91
CA SER A 46 -2.36 -7.33 1.87
C SER A 46 -3.33 -6.59 2.80
N ASP A 47 -2.93 -5.42 3.31
CA ASP A 47 -3.78 -4.57 4.15
C ASP A 47 -5.01 -4.07 3.40
N LEU A 48 -4.84 -3.64 2.15
CA LEU A 48 -5.94 -3.26 1.26
C LEU A 48 -6.88 -4.44 0.98
N SER A 49 -6.34 -5.65 0.77
CA SER A 49 -7.17 -6.83 0.50
C SER A 49 -8.00 -7.23 1.72
N ARG A 50 -7.45 -7.11 2.93
CA ARG A 50 -8.17 -7.30 4.18
C ARG A 50 -9.25 -6.23 4.39
N ALA A 51 -8.96 -4.98 4.03
CA ALA A 51 -9.92 -3.88 4.07
C ALA A 51 -11.11 -4.09 3.11
N ILE A 52 -10.85 -4.59 1.90
CA ILE A 52 -11.88 -4.93 0.91
C ILE A 52 -12.78 -6.07 1.41
N ALA A 53 -12.22 -7.03 2.14
CA ALA A 53 -12.96 -8.15 2.73
C ALA A 53 -13.72 -7.79 4.02
N GLY A 54 -13.59 -6.55 4.51
CA GLY A 54 -14.27 -6.07 5.72
C GLY A 54 -15.77 -5.81 5.51
N GLU A 55 -16.48 -5.59 6.62
CA GLU A 55 -17.94 -5.39 6.62
C GLU A 55 -18.39 -3.98 6.20
N ASP A 56 -17.49 -2.98 6.21
CA ASP A 56 -17.83 -1.60 5.84
C ASP A 56 -17.75 -1.41 4.31
N PRO A 57 -18.88 -1.21 3.60
CA PRO A 57 -18.89 -1.08 2.14
C PRO A 57 -18.19 0.20 1.67
N TYR A 58 -18.18 1.26 2.48
CA TYR A 58 -17.52 2.52 2.15
C TYR A 58 -16.01 2.37 2.26
N ALA A 59 -15.53 1.75 3.34
CA ALA A 59 -14.14 1.35 3.51
C ALA A 59 -13.67 0.44 2.37
N ALA A 60 -14.47 -0.56 2.00
CA ALA A 60 -14.15 -1.48 0.92
C ALA A 60 -14.07 -0.78 -0.44
N GLY A 61 -14.93 0.21 -0.69
CA GLY A 61 -14.89 1.05 -1.89
C GLY A 61 -13.59 1.86 -2.01
N ILE A 62 -13.17 2.50 -0.91
CA ILE A 62 -11.90 3.24 -0.85
C ILE A 62 -10.71 2.29 -1.04
N ALA A 63 -10.71 1.17 -0.33
CA ALA A 63 -9.64 0.19 -0.41
C ALA A 63 -9.53 -0.40 -1.82
N LYS A 64 -10.64 -0.62 -2.52
CA LYS A 64 -10.64 -1.07 -3.93
C LYS A 64 -10.02 -0.02 -4.86
N ALA A 65 -10.43 1.25 -4.74
CA ALA A 65 -9.87 2.33 -5.56
C ALA A 65 -8.37 2.55 -5.32
N MET A 66 -7.91 2.40 -4.07
CA MET A 66 -6.49 2.44 -3.74
C MET A 66 -5.73 1.23 -4.28
N LYS A 67 -6.29 0.03 -4.15
CA LYS A 67 -5.70 -1.19 -4.68
C LYS A 67 -5.50 -1.11 -6.19
N GLU A 68 -6.47 -0.61 -6.94
CA GLU A 68 -6.32 -0.40 -8.39
C GLU A 68 -5.15 0.54 -8.74
N LYS A 69 -4.97 1.63 -7.99
CA LYS A 69 -3.83 2.53 -8.20
C LYS A 69 -2.51 1.82 -7.88
N VAL A 70 -2.43 1.15 -6.72
CA VAL A 70 -1.22 0.41 -6.32
C VAL A 70 -0.89 -0.70 -7.32
N ASP A 71 -1.87 -1.45 -7.79
CA ASP A 71 -1.69 -2.53 -8.78
C ASP A 71 -1.20 -1.99 -10.12
N LYS A 72 -1.66 -0.80 -10.55
CA LYS A 72 -1.18 -0.14 -11.76
C LYS A 72 0.31 0.21 -11.64
N TYR A 73 0.71 0.90 -10.58
CA TYR A 73 2.12 1.21 -10.34
C TYR A 73 2.97 -0.04 -10.14
N TRP A 74 2.42 -1.06 -9.48
CA TRP A 74 3.09 -2.34 -9.28
C TRP A 74 3.33 -3.06 -10.60
N ARG A 75 2.38 -3.09 -11.54
CA ARG A 75 2.58 -3.71 -12.85
C ARG A 75 3.76 -3.11 -13.62
N GLU A 76 3.98 -1.81 -13.50
CA GLU A 76 5.08 -1.11 -14.17
C GLU A 76 6.45 -1.42 -13.54
N CYS A 77 6.52 -1.57 -12.21
CA CYS A 77 7.80 -1.74 -11.49
C CYS A 77 8.09 -3.19 -11.02
N SER A 78 7.09 -4.08 -11.00
CA SER A 78 7.15 -5.41 -10.37
C SER A 78 8.23 -6.31 -10.96
N LEU A 79 8.44 -6.27 -12.28
CA LEU A 79 9.44 -7.10 -12.95
C LEU A 79 10.87 -6.69 -12.56
N VAL A 80 11.13 -5.37 -12.55
CA VAL A 80 12.43 -4.80 -12.17
C VAL A 80 12.72 -5.05 -10.69
N LEU A 81 11.71 -4.88 -9.83
CA LEU A 81 11.82 -5.18 -8.41
C LEU A 81 12.05 -6.66 -8.15
N ALA A 82 11.32 -7.55 -8.81
CA ALA A 82 11.50 -9.00 -8.68
C ALA A 82 12.91 -9.43 -9.11
N MET A 83 13.42 -8.90 -10.22
CA MET A 83 14.80 -9.13 -10.65
C MET A 83 15.79 -8.61 -9.62
N ALA A 84 15.61 -7.40 -9.10
CA ALA A 84 16.49 -6.81 -8.10
C ALA A 84 16.45 -7.57 -6.76
N VAL A 85 15.31 -8.15 -6.37
CA VAL A 85 15.20 -9.02 -5.20
C VAL A 85 15.93 -10.34 -5.41
N VAL A 86 15.76 -11.00 -6.55
CA VAL A 86 16.46 -12.26 -6.88
C VAL A 86 17.97 -12.06 -6.99
N MET A 87 18.39 -10.89 -7.48
CA MET A 87 19.80 -10.51 -7.59
C MET A 87 20.40 -9.98 -6.29
N ASP A 88 19.59 -9.71 -5.25
CA ASP A 88 20.11 -9.24 -3.97
C ASP A 88 20.83 -10.39 -3.25
N PRO A 89 22.17 -10.33 -3.07
CA PRO A 89 22.93 -11.42 -2.48
C PRO A 89 22.60 -11.66 -1.00
N ARG A 90 21.86 -10.75 -0.35
CA ARG A 90 21.41 -10.89 1.05
C ARG A 90 20.19 -11.81 1.21
N PHE A 91 19.60 -12.27 0.11
CA PHE A 91 18.47 -13.22 0.10
C PHE A 91 18.91 -14.69 0.03
N LYS A 92 20.22 -14.98 0.07
CA LYS A 92 20.80 -16.32 0.03
C LYS A 92 21.29 -16.77 1.39
#